data_AF-A0AAV0DSJ3-F1
#
_entry.id   AF-A0AAV0DSJ3-F1
#
_cell.length_a   1.000
_cell.length_b   1.000
_cell.length_c   1.000
_cell.angle_alpha   90.00
_cell.angle_beta   90.00
_cell.angle_gamma   90.00
#
_symmetry.space_group_name_H-M   'P 1'
#
loop_
_entity.id
_entity.type
_entity.pdbx_description
1 polymer ?
#
loop_
_entity_poly.entity_id
_entity_poly.type
_entity_poly.pdbx_seq_one_letter_code
_entity_poly.pdbx_strand_id
1 'polypeptide(L)'
;MLDMPIYMSVDRKFFCDLIAPQEWLSSMHIDAITNLLMSHRIEGQKCEIISMFFVNQLKKKRFDKPEDWSGDRFLKRIDWRGLSKVLIPLNVENKHWILCEVNLEEVVVKVYDSLKTSRSAWYAFDLCSRLPYLLQEIQHDLPRPLHLRPWEAVAVHGVPQQGI
;
A
#
# COMPACT_ATOMS: atom_id res chain seq x y z
N MET A 1 -7.39 -19.71 -12.16
CA MET A 1 -6.03 -20.23 -11.88
C MET A 1 -5.55 -19.50 -10.65
N LEU A 2 -5.35 -20.21 -9.55
CA LEU A 2 -4.70 -19.66 -8.37
C LEU A 2 -3.22 -19.48 -8.73
N ASP A 3 -2.76 -18.24 -8.84
CA ASP A 3 -1.33 -17.95 -9.01
C ASP A 3 -0.60 -18.54 -7.81
N MET A 4 0.35 -19.44 -8.07
CA MET A 4 1.26 -19.93 -7.03
C MET A 4 1.93 -18.73 -6.36
N PRO A 5 2.17 -18.78 -5.03
CA PRO A 5 3.01 -17.78 -4.40
C PRO A 5 4.36 -17.77 -5.12
N ILE A 6 4.78 -16.60 -5.57
CA ILE A 6 6.12 -16.40 -6.11
C ILE A 6 7.07 -16.82 -4.98
N TYR A 7 7.75 -17.97 -5.14
CA TYR A 7 8.79 -18.38 -4.21
C TYR A 7 9.86 -17.29 -4.20
N MET A 8 9.85 -16.47 -3.17
CA MET A 8 10.87 -15.46 -2.98
C MET A 8 12.15 -16.16 -2.54
N SER A 9 13.12 -16.27 -3.44
CA SER A 9 14.45 -16.74 -3.08
C SER A 9 15.15 -15.67 -2.26
N VAL A 10 15.45 -15.97 -1.00
CA VAL A 10 16.23 -15.12 -0.10
C VAL A 10 17.54 -15.81 0.26
N ASP A 11 18.59 -15.04 0.53
CA ASP A 11 19.89 -15.56 0.89
C ASP A 11 20.11 -15.53 2.41
N ARG A 12 21.29 -15.95 2.87
CA ARG A 12 21.67 -15.89 4.28
C ARG A 12 21.66 -14.46 4.82
N LYS A 13 22.01 -13.47 3.99
CA LYS A 13 22.12 -12.07 4.40
C LYS A 13 20.76 -11.53 4.83
N PHE A 14 19.69 -11.88 4.11
CA PHE A 14 18.31 -11.55 4.50
C PHE A 14 18.05 -11.90 5.98
N PHE A 15 18.32 -13.14 6.39
CA PHE A 15 18.06 -13.54 7.77
C PHE A 15 18.99 -12.86 8.77
N CYS A 16 20.25 -12.61 8.41
CA CYS A 16 21.19 -11.87 9.24
C CYS A 16 20.70 -10.43 9.50
N ASP A 17 20.27 -9.72 8.45
CA ASP A 17 19.76 -8.35 8.56
C ASP A 17 18.44 -8.33 9.37
N LEU A 18 17.58 -9.33 9.22
CA LEU A 18 16.29 -9.41 9.92
C LEU A 18 16.44 -9.55 11.45
N ILE A 19 17.42 -10.32 11.91
CA ILE A 19 17.62 -10.57 13.35
C ILE A 19 18.61 -9.60 14.00
N ALA A 20 19.37 -8.86 13.18
CA ALA A 20 20.36 -7.92 13.67
C ALA A 20 19.66 -6.71 14.32
N PRO A 21 19.92 -6.45 15.62
CA PRO A 21 19.42 -5.24 16.26
C PRO A 21 19.96 -4.00 15.54
N GLN A 22 19.13 -2.97 15.38
CA GLN A 22 19.48 -1.68 14.75
C GLN A 22 19.72 -1.69 13.24
N GLU A 23 19.57 -2.83 12.56
CA GLU A 23 19.61 -2.87 11.09
C GLU A 23 18.26 -2.47 10.48
N TRP A 24 18.31 -1.85 9.30
CA TRP A 24 17.11 -1.45 8.58
C TRP A 24 16.55 -2.60 7.75
N LEU A 25 15.24 -2.82 7.87
CA LEU A 25 14.54 -3.75 7.00
C LEU A 25 14.57 -3.24 5.54
N SER A 26 15.07 -4.07 4.63
CA SER A 26 14.98 -3.84 3.19
C SER A 26 13.57 -4.11 2.65
N SER A 27 13.29 -3.71 1.41
CA SER A 27 12.01 -4.00 0.76
C SER A 27 11.72 -5.48 0.63
N MET A 28 12.75 -6.34 0.51
CA MET A 28 12.57 -7.79 0.47
C MET A 28 11.97 -8.31 1.78
N HIS A 29 12.36 -7.76 2.94
CA HIS A 29 11.79 -8.19 4.23
C HIS A 29 10.31 -7.83 4.31
N ILE A 30 9.97 -6.62 3.86
CA ILE A 30 8.59 -6.14 3.84
C ILE A 30 7.74 -6.95 2.85
N ASP A 31 8.24 -7.22 1.65
CA ASP A 31 7.54 -8.05 0.67
C ASP A 31 7.40 -9.51 1.15
N ALA A 32 8.38 -10.05 1.89
CA ALA A 32 8.30 -11.40 2.44
C ALA A 32 7.18 -11.52 3.48
N ILE A 33 7.09 -10.57 4.43
CA ILE A 33 6.04 -10.59 5.45
C ILE A 33 4.66 -10.30 4.85
N THR A 34 4.54 -9.42 3.86
CA THR A 34 3.25 -9.15 3.20
C THR A 34 2.74 -10.40 2.48
N ASN A 35 3.62 -11.11 1.74
CA ASN A 35 3.28 -12.38 1.11
C ASN A 35 2.88 -13.46 2.12
N LEU A 36 3.59 -13.54 3.26
CA LEU A 36 3.25 -14.48 4.33
C LEU A 36 1.88 -14.16 4.95
N LEU A 37 1.58 -12.90 5.22
CA LEU A 37 0.29 -12.48 5.76
C LEU A 37 -0.85 -12.76 4.76
N MET A 38 -0.61 -12.50 3.48
CA MET A 38 -1.60 -12.76 2.42
C MET A 38 -1.82 -14.26 2.19
N SER A 39 -0.81 -15.11 2.34
CA SER A 39 -0.98 -16.57 2.23
C SER A 39 -1.75 -17.19 3.40
N HIS A 40 -1.82 -16.49 4.54
CA HIS A 40 -2.59 -16.88 5.72
C HIS A 40 -3.92 -16.11 5.84
N ARG A 41 -4.34 -15.40 4.77
CA ARG A 41 -5.61 -14.67 4.74
C ARG A 41 -6.77 -15.65 4.96
N ILE A 42 -7.66 -15.28 5.88
CA ILE A 42 -8.89 -16.03 6.14
C ILE A 42 -9.89 -15.72 5.02
N GLU A 43 -10.57 -16.76 4.54
CA GLU A 43 -11.64 -16.62 3.55
C GLU A 43 -12.72 -15.64 4.04
N GLY A 44 -13.15 -14.72 3.18
CA GLY A 44 -14.10 -13.66 3.53
C GLY A 44 -13.49 -12.39 4.12
N GLN A 45 -12.19 -12.35 4.43
CA GLN A 45 -11.52 -11.11 4.80
C GLN A 45 -11.52 -10.15 3.61
N LYS A 46 -12.09 -8.94 3.76
CA LYS A 46 -12.19 -7.91 2.71
C LYS A 46 -10.98 -6.97 2.69
N CYS A 47 -9.78 -7.51 2.94
CA CYS A 47 -8.55 -6.75 3.04
C CYS A 47 -7.50 -7.29 2.08
N GLU A 48 -6.78 -6.40 1.43
CA GLU A 48 -5.63 -6.73 0.57
C GLU A 48 -4.36 -6.06 1.11
N ILE A 49 -3.19 -6.69 0.93
CA ILE A 49 -1.89 -6.07 1.24
C ILE A 49 -1.12 -5.95 -0.07
N ILE A 50 -0.78 -4.72 -0.46
CA ILE A 50 -0.15 -4.44 -1.74
C ILE A 50 1.25 -3.90 -1.53
N SER A 51 2.22 -4.43 -2.26
CA SER A 51 3.63 -3.99 -2.20
C SER A 51 3.79 -2.51 -2.57
N MET A 52 4.82 -1.86 -2.02
CA MET A 52 5.17 -0.46 -2.30
C MET A 52 5.31 -0.16 -3.80
N PHE A 53 5.65 -1.17 -4.61
CA PHE A 53 5.84 -1.01 -6.06
C PHE A 53 4.57 -0.47 -6.71
N PHE A 54 3.40 -0.76 -6.14
CA PHE A 54 2.14 -0.16 -6.54
C PHE A 54 2.14 1.37 -6.48
N VAL A 55 2.65 1.96 -5.40
CA VAL A 55 2.72 3.42 -5.28
C VAL A 55 3.74 3.99 -6.25
N ASN A 56 4.86 3.30 -6.48
CA ASN A 56 5.82 3.70 -7.50
C ASN A 56 5.22 3.66 -8.91
N GLN A 57 4.32 2.70 -9.19
CA GLN A 57 3.58 2.63 -10.45
C GLN A 57 2.51 3.72 -10.56
N LEU A 58 1.78 4.01 -9.47
CA LEU A 58 0.84 5.14 -9.41
C LEU A 58 1.52 6.47 -9.71
N LYS A 59 2.68 6.74 -9.09
CA LYS A 59 3.45 7.99 -9.28
C LYS A 59 3.83 8.26 -10.74
N LYS A 60 4.00 7.21 -11.55
CA LYS A 60 4.32 7.31 -12.98
C LYS A 60 3.12 7.73 -13.83
N LYS A 61 1.91 7.72 -13.28
CA LYS A 61 0.67 8.04 -14.01
C LYS A 61 0.40 9.52 -14.02
N ARG A 62 -0.01 10.01 -15.19
CA ARG A 62 -0.42 11.39 -15.39
C ARG A 62 -1.93 11.52 -15.20
N PHE A 63 -2.36 12.59 -14.55
CA PHE A 63 -3.77 12.88 -14.32
C PHE A 63 -4.54 13.20 -15.60
N ASP A 64 -3.86 13.72 -16.64
CA ASP A 64 -4.46 14.24 -17.86
C ASP A 64 -4.63 13.21 -18.99
N LYS A 65 -4.26 11.94 -18.75
CA LYS A 65 -4.24 10.88 -19.77
C LYS A 65 -4.91 9.59 -19.28
N PRO A 66 -6.22 9.39 -19.50
CA PRO A 66 -6.94 8.17 -19.12
C PRO A 66 -6.29 6.87 -19.65
N GLU A 67 -5.65 6.93 -20.81
CA GLU A 67 -4.91 5.82 -21.42
C GLU A 67 -3.72 5.31 -20.57
N ASP A 68 -3.11 6.18 -19.74
CA ASP A 68 -2.00 5.79 -18.86
C ASP A 68 -2.47 4.81 -17.77
N TRP A 69 -3.74 4.86 -17.40
CA TRP A 69 -4.35 4.08 -16.33
C TRP A 69 -4.95 2.78 -16.85
N SER A 70 -5.74 2.88 -17.93
CA SER A 70 -6.47 1.75 -18.50
C SER A 70 -5.54 0.71 -19.15
N GLY A 71 -4.34 1.09 -19.59
CA GLY A 71 -3.35 0.15 -20.15
C GLY A 71 -2.48 -0.59 -19.12
N ASP A 72 -2.47 -0.18 -17.85
CA ASP A 72 -1.51 -0.71 -16.87
C ASP A 72 -1.98 -2.04 -16.25
N ARG A 73 -1.39 -3.14 -16.74
CA ARG A 73 -1.66 -4.50 -16.23
C ARG A 73 -1.27 -4.68 -14.77
N PHE A 74 -0.30 -3.93 -14.25
CA PHE A 74 0.13 -4.08 -12.85
C PHE A 74 -0.94 -3.50 -11.91
N LEU A 75 -1.42 -2.28 -12.19
CA LEU A 75 -2.44 -1.63 -11.35
C LEU A 75 -3.80 -2.36 -11.40
N LYS A 76 -4.09 -3.02 -12.53
CA LYS A 76 -5.31 -3.81 -12.74
C LYS A 76 -5.28 -5.23 -12.16
N ARG A 77 -4.14 -5.71 -11.65
CA ARG A 77 -4.05 -7.06 -11.04
C ARG A 77 -4.83 -7.18 -9.75
N ILE A 78 -5.02 -6.08 -9.05
CA ILE A 78 -5.76 -6.05 -7.80
C ILE A 78 -7.26 -6.09 -8.14
N ASP A 79 -7.96 -7.09 -7.62
CA ASP A 79 -9.41 -7.08 -7.65
C ASP A 79 -9.93 -6.25 -6.49
N TRP A 80 -10.25 -4.98 -6.78
CA TRP A 80 -10.78 -4.07 -5.77
C TRP A 80 -12.26 -4.36 -5.42
N ARG A 81 -12.94 -5.27 -6.14
CA ARG A 81 -14.35 -5.56 -5.88
C ARG A 81 -14.48 -6.25 -4.53
N GLY A 82 -15.36 -5.71 -3.69
CA GLY A 82 -15.63 -6.29 -2.38
C GLY A 82 -14.52 -6.11 -1.35
N LEU A 83 -13.43 -5.40 -1.68
CA LEU A 83 -12.48 -4.93 -0.67
C LEU A 83 -13.12 -3.82 0.17
N SER A 84 -12.88 -3.84 1.47
CA SER A 84 -13.16 -2.71 2.37
C SER A 84 -11.88 -1.96 2.72
N LYS A 85 -10.73 -2.65 2.72
CA LYS A 85 -9.44 -2.08 3.11
C LYS A 85 -8.30 -2.57 2.24
N VAL A 86 -7.30 -1.71 2.09
CA VAL A 86 -6.02 -2.03 1.44
C VAL A 86 -4.87 -1.50 2.28
N LEU A 87 -3.91 -2.36 2.59
CA LEU A 87 -2.71 -2.02 3.37
C LEU A 87 -1.51 -1.89 2.43
N ILE A 88 -0.78 -0.79 2.54
CA ILE A 88 0.33 -0.45 1.66
C ILE A 88 1.52 0.05 2.49
N PRO A 89 2.59 -0.74 2.65
CA PRO A 89 3.81 -0.25 3.27
C PRO A 89 4.52 0.73 2.32
N LEU A 90 4.98 1.85 2.85
CA LEU A 90 5.75 2.85 2.12
C LEU A 90 7.12 3.03 2.75
N ASN A 91 8.14 3.05 1.91
CA ASN A 91 9.47 3.50 2.31
C ASN A 91 9.59 5.00 2.01
N VAL A 92 9.56 5.80 3.07
CA VAL A 92 9.69 7.24 3.05
C VAL A 92 11.17 7.59 2.92
N GLU A 93 11.51 8.28 1.83
CA GLU A 93 12.85 8.82 1.56
C GLU A 93 13.98 7.77 1.64
N ASN A 94 13.67 6.48 1.42
CA ASN A 94 14.60 5.35 1.60
C ASN A 94 15.21 5.26 3.01
N LYS A 95 14.50 5.76 4.02
CA LYS A 95 15.00 5.88 5.40
C LYS A 95 14.04 5.39 6.46
N HIS A 96 12.75 5.35 6.17
CA HIS A 96 11.74 5.09 7.19
C HIS A 96 10.54 4.36 6.61
N TRP A 97 10.04 3.37 7.33
CA TRP A 97 8.88 2.60 6.92
C TRP A 97 7.63 3.08 7.63
N ILE A 98 6.59 3.35 6.84
CA ILE A 98 5.24 3.63 7.34
C ILE A 98 4.25 2.64 6.71
N LEU A 99 3.07 2.52 7.32
CA LEU A 99 1.96 1.76 6.75
C LEU A 99 0.81 2.71 6.43
N CYS A 100 0.31 2.65 5.19
CA CYS A 100 -0.93 3.30 4.80
C CYS A 100 -2.06 2.26 4.77
N GLU A 101 -3.15 2.54 5.49
CA GLU A 101 -4.43 1.84 5.35
C GLU A 101 -5.36 2.72 4.52
N VAL A 102 -5.65 2.27 3.31
CA VAL A 102 -6.70 2.82 2.46
C VAL A 102 -8.03 2.19 2.89
N ASN A 103 -8.90 2.98 3.50
CA ASN A 103 -10.25 2.55 3.84
C ASN A 103 -11.21 2.95 2.72
N LEU A 104 -11.73 1.96 2.00
CA LEU A 104 -12.64 2.15 0.87
C LEU A 104 -14.07 2.48 1.31
N GLU A 105 -14.44 2.20 2.56
CA GLU A 105 -15.77 2.52 3.10
C GLU A 105 -15.80 3.96 3.63
N GLU A 106 -14.74 4.39 4.31
CA GLU A 106 -14.60 5.73 4.90
C GLU A 106 -13.99 6.77 3.93
N VAL A 107 -13.43 6.34 2.80
CA VAL A 107 -12.78 7.21 1.80
C VAL A 107 -11.61 8.02 2.41
N VAL A 108 -10.80 7.35 3.22
CA VAL A 108 -9.68 7.97 3.96
C VAL A 108 -8.44 7.09 3.91
N VAL A 109 -7.27 7.71 3.87
CA VAL A 109 -5.99 7.02 4.06
C VAL A 109 -5.48 7.26 5.47
N LYS A 110 -5.47 6.21 6.30
CA LYS A 110 -4.87 6.26 7.64
C LYS A 110 -3.38 5.95 7.53
N VAL A 111 -2.54 6.79 8.11
CA VAL A 111 -1.07 6.63 8.10
C VAL A 111 -0.59 6.25 9.49
N TYR A 112 -0.04 5.04 9.60
CA TYR A 112 0.62 4.55 10.80
C TYR A 112 2.12 4.83 10.67
N ASP A 113 2.61 5.77 11.47
CA ASP A 113 4.00 6.23 11.49
C ASP A 113 4.55 6.16 12.92
N SER A 114 5.54 5.29 13.13
CA SER A 114 6.17 5.07 14.43
C SER A 114 7.18 6.16 14.84
N LEU A 115 7.59 7.08 13.95
CA LEU A 115 8.39 8.28 14.30
C LEU A 115 7.52 9.48 14.68
N LYS A 116 6.20 9.40 14.47
CA LYS A 116 5.23 10.49 14.71
C LYS A 116 5.72 11.83 14.16
N THR A 117 5.99 11.85 12.87
CA THR A 117 6.39 13.08 12.19
C THR A 117 5.18 14.00 11.96
N SER A 118 5.38 15.33 11.94
CA SER A 118 4.32 16.26 11.55
C SER A 118 3.91 16.12 10.07
N ARG A 119 4.69 15.37 9.29
CA ARG A 119 4.51 15.13 7.85
C ARG A 119 3.90 13.76 7.53
N SER A 120 3.56 12.93 8.52
CA SER A 120 3.11 11.55 8.27
C SER A 120 1.98 11.47 7.22
N ALA A 121 0.95 12.31 7.36
CA ALA A 121 -0.17 12.34 6.41
C ALA A 121 0.27 12.75 4.99
N TRP A 122 1.25 13.64 4.86
CA TRP A 122 1.75 14.10 3.56
C TRP A 122 2.41 12.98 2.74
N TYR A 123 3.02 11.99 3.38
CA TYR A 123 3.62 10.85 2.67
C TYR A 123 2.60 10.02 1.89
N ALA A 124 1.31 10.11 2.22
CA ALA A 124 0.22 9.47 1.49
C ALA A 124 -0.37 10.32 0.35
N PHE A 125 0.23 11.48 0.02
CA PHE A 125 -0.29 12.39 -1.01
C PHE A 125 -0.53 11.71 -2.36
N ASP A 126 0.41 10.88 -2.82
CA ASP A 126 0.27 10.20 -4.10
C ASP A 126 -0.87 9.19 -4.11
N LEU A 127 -1.10 8.49 -2.99
CA LEU A 127 -2.26 7.62 -2.85
C LEU A 127 -3.55 8.43 -2.91
N CYS A 128 -3.65 9.49 -2.10
CA CYS A 128 -4.86 10.30 -1.99
C CYS A 128 -5.24 11.01 -3.30
N SER A 129 -4.24 11.48 -4.04
CA SER A 129 -4.46 12.19 -5.29
C SER A 129 -4.74 11.25 -6.46
N ARG A 130 -4.14 10.06 -6.52
CA ARG A 130 -4.16 9.20 -7.73
C ARG A 130 -5.07 7.99 -7.63
N LEU A 131 -5.30 7.48 -6.42
CA LEU A 131 -6.18 6.34 -6.23
C LEU A 131 -7.61 6.59 -6.75
N PRO A 132 -8.23 7.78 -6.58
CA PRO A 132 -9.56 8.05 -7.13
C PRO A 132 -9.62 7.86 -8.66
N TYR A 133 -8.61 8.37 -9.38
CA TYR A 133 -8.51 8.23 -10.82
C TYR A 133 -8.31 6.78 -11.24
N LEU A 134 -7.43 6.05 -10.53
CA LEU A 134 -7.26 4.63 -10.80
C LEU A 134 -8.60 3.89 -10.65
N LEU A 135 -9.27 4.05 -9.51
CA LEU A 135 -10.52 3.36 -9.18
C LEU A 135 -11.64 3.69 -10.19
N GLN A 136 -11.71 4.95 -10.66
CA GLN A 136 -12.62 5.36 -11.71
C GLN A 136 -12.36 4.60 -13.03
N GLU A 137 -11.10 4.43 -13.41
CA GLU A 137 -10.72 3.81 -14.69
C GLU A 137 -10.80 2.27 -14.69
N ILE A 138 -10.55 1.63 -13.54
CA ILE A 138 -10.46 0.17 -13.47
C ILE A 138 -11.74 -0.50 -12.98
N GLN A 139 -12.66 0.23 -12.33
CA GLN A 139 -13.87 -0.35 -11.75
C GLN A 139 -15.10 0.54 -11.88
N HIS A 140 -15.81 0.30 -12.98
CA HIS A 140 -17.10 0.90 -13.35
C HIS A 140 -18.23 0.72 -12.29
N ASP A 141 -18.08 -0.18 -11.30
CA ASP A 141 -19.14 -0.57 -10.35
C ASP A 141 -18.87 -0.19 -8.88
N LEU A 142 -17.80 0.56 -8.59
CA LEU A 142 -17.57 1.06 -7.22
C LEU A 142 -18.58 2.16 -6.86
N PRO A 143 -19.06 2.22 -5.59
CA PRO A 143 -19.98 3.26 -5.15
C PRO A 143 -19.51 4.66 -5.54
N ARG A 144 -20.42 5.48 -6.08
CA ARG A 144 -20.12 6.83 -6.57
C ARG A 144 -19.41 7.81 -5.60
N PRO A 145 -19.45 7.66 -4.25
CA PRO A 145 -18.70 8.55 -3.35
C PRO A 145 -17.18 8.53 -3.53
N LEU A 146 -16.61 7.47 -4.11
CA LEU A 146 -15.15 7.26 -4.19
C LEU A 146 -14.45 8.12 -5.26
N HIS A 147 -15.20 8.73 -6.18
CA HIS A 147 -14.69 9.18 -7.48
C HIS A 147 -14.61 10.70 -7.67
N LEU A 148 -15.03 11.51 -6.70
CA LEU A 148 -15.32 12.93 -6.97
C LEU A 148 -14.40 13.94 -6.25
N ARG A 149 -13.52 13.51 -5.34
CA ARG A 149 -12.59 14.40 -4.62
C ARG A 149 -11.28 13.68 -4.29
N PRO A 150 -10.15 14.39 -4.18
CA PRO A 150 -8.95 13.84 -3.57
C PRO A 150 -9.29 13.30 -2.19
N TRP A 151 -8.76 12.13 -1.86
CA TRP A 151 -8.97 11.56 -0.54
C TRP A 151 -8.16 12.33 0.50
N GLU A 152 -8.54 12.22 1.76
CA GLU A 152 -7.77 12.80 2.85
C GLU A 152 -6.87 11.74 3.47
N ALA A 153 -5.68 12.18 3.89
CA ALA A 153 -4.78 11.38 4.70
C ALA A 153 -4.80 11.86 6.15
N VAL A 154 -4.91 10.93 7.09
CA VAL A 154 -4.89 11.21 8.53
C VAL A 154 -3.80 10.38 9.21
N ALA A 155 -2.95 11.02 10.00
CA ALA A 155 -1.97 10.33 10.82
C ALA A 155 -2.68 9.68 12.01
N VAL A 156 -2.45 8.39 12.25
CA VAL A 156 -3.08 7.66 13.35
C VAL A 156 -2.39 8.01 14.67
N HIS A 157 -3.18 8.37 15.67
CA HIS A 157 -2.69 8.64 17.02
C HIS A 157 -2.62 7.37 17.87
N GLY A 158 -1.76 7.36 18.90
CA GLY A 158 -1.64 6.24 19.83
C GLY A 158 -0.86 5.03 19.30
N VAL A 159 -0.23 5.14 18.12
CA VAL A 159 0.68 4.11 17.60
C VAL A 159 1.91 4.00 18.51
N PRO A 160 2.39 2.78 18.87
CA PRO A 160 3.65 2.62 19.58
C PRO A 160 4.80 3.29 18.84
N GLN A 161 5.61 4.04 19.58
CA GLN A 161 6.68 4.86 18.99
C GLN A 161 7.97 4.06 18.93
N GLN A 162 8.68 4.13 17.80
CA GLN A 162 10.02 3.57 17.73
C GLN A 162 10.97 4.50 18.50
N GLY A 163 11.79 3.90 19.38
CA GLY A 163 12.84 4.63 20.07
C GLY A 163 13.94 5.01 19.08
N ILE A 164 14.39 6.26 19.16
CA ILE A 164 15.59 6.75 18.45
C ILE A 164 16.81 6.43 19.31
#